data_AF-A0A364MXJ8-F1
#
_entry.id   AF-A0A364MXJ8-F1
#
_cell.length_a   1.000
_cell.length_b   1.000
_cell.length_c   1.000
_cell.angle_alpha   90.00
_cell.angle_beta   90.00
_cell.angle_gamma   90.00
#
_symmetry.space_group_name_H-M   'P 1'
#
loop_
_entity.id
_entity.type
_entity.pdbx_description
1 polymer ?
#
loop_
_entity_poly.entity_id
_entity_poly.type
_entity_poly.pdbx_seq_one_letter_code
_entity_poly.pdbx_strand_id
1 'polypeptide(L)'
;MAGAAFAADHTVAVSNKAGDLVFKPDSVQAAEGDTVTFKFWPKNHSVAQATFANPCQPMSGGFWSGFVPTSDMESVASTTFTYEVTNASAPIWFYCTQGMHCQNGMVGVINPPSTGAKTLDAFKNASMEATENVSPTSTAGSGGNLTEGENGTSTDSSSPESTGAATHLTGSVVFAGLAGAFTFFML
;
A
#
# COMPACT_ATOMS: atom_id res chain seq x y z
N MET A 1 -31.10 21.11 -8.73
CA MET A 1 -30.04 21.28 -7.72
C MET A 1 -29.08 20.12 -7.88
N ALA A 2 -27.95 20.33 -8.55
CA ALA A 2 -26.88 19.34 -8.62
C ALA A 2 -26.14 19.39 -7.28
N GLY A 3 -26.37 18.39 -6.42
CA GLY A 3 -25.57 18.22 -5.22
C GLY A 3 -24.16 17.81 -5.63
N ALA A 4 -23.13 18.43 -5.05
CA ALA A 4 -21.78 17.92 -5.17
C ALA A 4 -21.76 16.50 -4.57
N ALA A 5 -21.58 15.50 -5.42
CA ALA A 5 -21.28 14.15 -4.95
C ALA A 5 -19.82 14.16 -4.48
N PHE A 6 -19.60 14.03 -3.17
CA PHE A 6 -18.27 13.80 -2.64
C PHE A 6 -17.92 12.33 -2.91
N ALA A 7 -16.73 12.09 -3.46
CA ALA A 7 -16.17 10.74 -3.56
C ALA A 7 -16.06 10.14 -2.14
N ALA A 8 -16.62 8.95 -1.95
CA ALA A 8 -16.54 8.23 -0.68
C ALA A 8 -15.24 7.41 -0.59
N ASP A 9 -14.77 7.17 0.63
CA ASP A 9 -13.68 6.23 0.91
C ASP A 9 -14.24 4.96 1.58
N HIS A 10 -13.95 3.81 0.98
CA HIS A 10 -14.35 2.49 1.44
C HIS A 10 -13.12 1.76 1.99
N THR A 11 -13.09 1.53 3.30
CA THR A 11 -11.95 0.83 3.91
C THR A 11 -12.12 -0.69 3.81
N VAL A 12 -11.07 -1.37 3.33
CA VAL A 12 -10.91 -2.83 3.39
C VAL A 12 -9.72 -3.16 4.28
N ALA A 13 -9.98 -3.84 5.40
CA ALA A 13 -8.93 -4.44 6.20
C ALA A 13 -8.34 -5.65 5.46
N VAL A 14 -7.03 -5.66 5.30
CA VAL A 14 -6.24 -6.78 4.79
C VAL A 14 -5.74 -7.54 6.01
N SER A 15 -6.32 -8.73 6.26
CA SER A 15 -6.19 -9.48 7.51
C SER A 15 -6.91 -8.80 8.69
N ASN A 16 -6.66 -9.30 9.90
CA ASN A 16 -7.13 -8.74 11.16
C ASN A 16 -6.05 -8.92 12.25
N LYS A 17 -6.36 -8.48 13.47
CA LYS A 17 -5.45 -8.62 14.62
C LYS A 17 -4.98 -10.06 14.88
N ALA A 18 -5.82 -11.05 14.60
CA ALA A 18 -5.47 -12.47 14.77
C ALA A 18 -4.58 -13.00 13.63
N GLY A 19 -4.40 -12.25 12.54
CA GLY A 19 -3.65 -12.68 11.36
C GLY A 19 -4.46 -13.58 10.43
N ASP A 20 -5.79 -13.47 10.43
CA ASP A 20 -6.66 -14.29 9.58
C ASP A 20 -6.46 -13.98 8.09
N LEU A 21 -6.60 -15.00 7.24
CA LEU A 21 -6.40 -14.90 5.80
C LEU A 21 -7.65 -14.35 5.09
N VAL A 22 -8.02 -13.10 5.40
CA VAL A 22 -9.30 -12.52 4.98
C VAL A 22 -9.17 -11.05 4.57
N PHE A 23 -10.02 -10.61 3.64
CA PHE A 23 -10.31 -9.20 3.41
C PHE A 23 -11.62 -8.82 4.11
N LYS A 24 -11.67 -7.70 4.83
CA LYS A 24 -12.83 -7.30 5.63
C LYS A 24 -13.22 -5.83 5.36
N PRO A 25 -14.35 -5.56 4.68
CA PRO A 25 -15.20 -6.53 3.98
C PRO A 25 -14.48 -7.16 2.78
N ASP A 26 -14.90 -8.35 2.37
CA ASP A 26 -14.41 -9.05 1.16
C ASP A 26 -15.24 -8.70 -0.08
N SER A 27 -16.32 -7.95 0.08
CA SER A 27 -17.15 -7.40 -0.98
C SER A 27 -17.43 -5.93 -0.69
N VAL A 28 -17.09 -5.05 -1.61
CA VAL A 28 -17.33 -3.60 -1.52
C VAL A 28 -18.23 -3.16 -2.67
N GLN A 29 -19.18 -2.27 -2.41
CA GLN A 29 -19.93 -1.56 -3.44
C GLN A 29 -19.51 -0.09 -3.42
N ALA A 30 -19.01 0.43 -4.54
CA ALA A 30 -18.43 1.75 -4.67
C ALA A 30 -18.84 2.41 -5.99
N ALA A 31 -19.12 3.71 -5.96
CA ALA A 31 -19.46 4.50 -7.14
C ALA A 31 -18.20 4.90 -7.94
N GLU A 32 -18.38 5.38 -9.17
CA GLU A 32 -17.28 5.96 -9.93
C GLU A 32 -16.75 7.21 -9.21
N GLY A 33 -15.42 7.30 -9.08
CA GLY A 33 -14.72 8.33 -8.32
C GLY A 33 -14.53 8.01 -6.84
N ASP A 34 -15.20 6.98 -6.29
CA ASP A 34 -14.93 6.53 -4.92
C ASP A 34 -13.52 5.90 -4.82
N THR A 35 -12.94 5.94 -3.62
CA THR A 35 -11.68 5.27 -3.30
C THR A 35 -11.93 4.03 -2.46
N VAL A 36 -11.19 2.95 -2.73
CA VAL A 36 -11.09 1.79 -1.86
C VAL A 36 -9.70 1.79 -1.21
N THR A 37 -9.67 1.95 0.11
CA THR A 37 -8.45 2.02 0.92
C THR A 37 -8.20 0.69 1.63
N PHE A 38 -7.11 0.02 1.25
CA PHE A 38 -6.64 -1.21 1.87
C PHE A 38 -5.71 -0.90 3.04
N LYS A 39 -6.08 -1.41 4.23
CA LYS A 39 -5.36 -1.23 5.50
C LYS A 39 -4.81 -2.55 6.00
N PHE A 40 -3.50 -2.64 6.14
CA PHE A 40 -2.81 -3.91 6.39
C PHE A 40 -2.65 -4.18 7.88
N TRP A 41 -3.23 -5.29 8.35
CA TRP A 41 -3.01 -5.82 9.69
C TRP A 41 -1.68 -6.61 9.75
N PRO A 42 -1.24 -7.01 10.96
CA PRO A 42 0.05 -7.67 11.19
C PRO A 42 0.28 -8.89 10.29
N LYS A 43 1.54 -9.34 10.20
CA LYS A 43 2.06 -10.33 9.23
C LYS A 43 2.38 -9.69 7.87
N ASN A 44 2.57 -10.51 6.84
CA ASN A 44 2.87 -10.04 5.50
C ASN A 44 1.69 -10.33 4.59
N HIS A 45 1.13 -9.29 4.01
CA HIS A 45 0.00 -9.39 3.09
C HIS A 45 0.20 -8.47 1.89
N SER A 46 -0.62 -8.66 0.88
CA SER A 46 -0.60 -7.92 -0.38
C SER A 46 -1.99 -7.93 -1.00
N VAL A 47 -2.20 -7.06 -1.99
CA VAL A 47 -3.41 -6.98 -2.78
C VAL A 47 -3.00 -6.86 -4.25
N ALA A 48 -3.37 -7.85 -5.04
CA ALA A 48 -3.20 -7.84 -6.48
C ALA A 48 -4.56 -8.01 -7.16
N GLN A 49 -4.75 -7.31 -8.29
CA GLN A 49 -5.92 -7.53 -9.12
C GLN A 49 -5.80 -8.84 -9.90
N ALA A 50 -6.89 -9.58 -9.98
CA ALA A 50 -7.05 -10.79 -10.75
C ALA A 50 -8.21 -10.65 -11.76
N THR A 51 -8.26 -11.59 -12.69
CA THR A 51 -9.48 -11.81 -13.48
C THR A 51 -10.35 -12.83 -12.77
N PHE A 52 -11.67 -12.74 -12.90
CA PHE A 52 -12.59 -13.76 -12.33
C PHE A 52 -12.21 -15.19 -12.73
N ALA A 53 -11.75 -15.39 -13.97
CA ALA A 53 -11.42 -16.70 -14.51
C ALA A 53 -10.11 -17.29 -13.98
N ASN A 54 -9.21 -16.45 -13.46
CA ASN A 54 -7.89 -16.86 -12.99
C ASN A 54 -7.65 -16.23 -11.61
N PRO A 55 -8.29 -16.74 -10.54
CA PRO A 55 -7.90 -16.37 -9.18
C PRO A 55 -6.45 -16.77 -8.92
N CYS A 56 -5.79 -16.08 -7.98
CA CYS A 56 -4.40 -16.32 -7.61
C CYS A 56 -3.36 -16.04 -8.71
N GLN A 57 -3.79 -15.38 -9.80
CA GLN A 57 -2.96 -14.98 -10.93
C GLN A 57 -3.13 -13.49 -11.21
N PRO A 58 -2.05 -12.75 -11.48
CA PRO A 58 -2.14 -11.31 -11.70
C PRO A 58 -2.81 -10.99 -13.02
N MET A 59 -3.76 -10.06 -13.00
CA MET A 59 -4.34 -9.50 -14.22
C MET A 59 -3.30 -8.61 -14.93
N SER A 60 -3.12 -8.80 -16.23
CA SER A 60 -2.27 -7.92 -17.04
C SER A 60 -2.77 -6.48 -16.97
N GLY A 61 -1.88 -5.55 -16.56
CA GLY A 61 -2.24 -4.14 -16.35
C GLY A 61 -3.12 -3.89 -15.12
N GLY A 62 -3.35 -4.90 -14.29
CA GLY A 62 -4.07 -4.77 -13.03
C GLY A 62 -3.24 -4.07 -11.95
N PHE A 63 -3.91 -3.67 -10.87
CA PHE A 63 -3.23 -3.02 -9.77
C PHE A 63 -2.41 -4.00 -8.91
N TRP A 64 -1.41 -3.45 -8.21
CA TRP A 64 -0.51 -4.18 -7.33
C TRP A 64 -0.06 -3.34 -6.14
N SER A 65 -0.39 -3.73 -4.91
CA SER A 65 0.04 -3.00 -3.71
C SER A 65 1.51 -3.21 -3.36
N GLY A 66 2.14 -4.29 -3.83
CA GLY A 66 3.35 -4.80 -3.19
C GLY A 66 3.02 -5.58 -1.90
N PHE A 67 4.07 -6.14 -1.29
CA PHE A 67 3.96 -6.72 0.05
C PHE A 67 4.09 -5.63 1.11
N VAL A 68 3.21 -5.66 2.11
CA VAL A 68 3.22 -4.76 3.26
C VAL A 68 3.46 -5.59 4.53
N PRO A 69 4.73 -5.81 4.92
CA PRO A 69 5.04 -6.55 6.14
C PRO A 69 4.85 -5.67 7.37
N THR A 70 4.08 -6.16 8.34
CA THR A 70 3.77 -5.46 9.59
C THR A 70 4.15 -6.33 10.79
N SER A 71 5.08 -5.83 11.61
CA SER A 71 5.65 -6.55 12.77
C SER A 71 4.92 -6.28 14.07
N ASP A 72 4.32 -5.11 14.24
CA ASP A 72 3.46 -4.81 15.37
C ASP A 72 2.19 -5.66 15.27
N MET A 73 1.90 -6.49 16.27
CA MET A 73 0.75 -7.39 16.30
C MET A 73 -0.55 -6.71 16.77
N GLU A 74 -0.45 -5.49 17.29
CA GLU A 74 -1.56 -4.78 17.91
C GLU A 74 -2.07 -3.61 17.07
N SER A 75 -1.35 -3.23 16.01
CA SER A 75 -1.67 -2.08 15.16
C SER A 75 -1.73 -2.42 13.67
N VAL A 76 -2.41 -1.54 12.93
CA VAL A 76 -2.46 -1.54 11.47
C VAL A 76 -1.19 -0.84 10.96
N ALA A 77 -0.64 -1.31 9.85
CA ALA A 77 0.47 -0.66 9.16
C ALA A 77 0.20 0.82 8.90
N SER A 78 1.24 1.66 8.99
CA SER A 78 1.17 3.03 8.49
C SER A 78 1.05 3.07 6.96
N THR A 79 1.46 1.99 6.28
CA THR A 79 1.33 1.83 4.84
C THR A 79 -0.12 1.46 4.46
N THR A 80 -0.69 2.20 3.52
CA THR A 80 -1.99 1.90 2.91
C THR A 80 -1.87 1.84 1.40
N PHE A 81 -2.70 1.02 0.77
CA PHE A 81 -2.84 1.00 -0.68
C PHE A 81 -4.23 1.49 -1.05
N THR A 82 -4.34 2.44 -1.96
CA THR A 82 -5.62 2.98 -2.42
C THR A 82 -5.85 2.71 -3.89
N TYR A 83 -7.10 2.46 -4.24
CA TYR A 83 -7.56 2.27 -5.61
C TYR A 83 -8.77 3.17 -5.88
N GLU A 84 -8.70 4.01 -6.91
CA GLU A 84 -9.83 4.82 -7.37
C GLU A 84 -10.71 4.00 -8.32
N VAL A 85 -12.00 3.93 -8.03
CA VAL A 85 -12.98 3.24 -8.87
C VAL A 85 -13.28 4.09 -10.10
N THR A 86 -12.69 3.72 -11.23
CA THR A 86 -12.85 4.44 -12.51
C THR A 86 -14.00 3.90 -13.37
N ASN A 87 -14.51 2.71 -13.06
CA ASN A 87 -15.66 2.10 -13.73
C ASN A 87 -16.46 1.26 -12.72
N ALA A 88 -17.60 1.77 -12.26
CA ALA A 88 -18.40 1.08 -11.23
C ALA A 88 -19.20 -0.12 -11.78
N SER A 89 -19.34 -0.21 -13.09
CA SER A 89 -20.04 -1.32 -13.76
C SER A 89 -19.13 -2.51 -14.05
N ALA A 90 -17.81 -2.37 -13.86
CA ALA A 90 -16.82 -3.42 -14.04
C ALA A 90 -16.41 -4.02 -12.69
N PRO A 91 -16.74 -5.30 -12.40
CA PRO A 91 -16.30 -5.95 -11.18
C PRO A 91 -14.78 -6.10 -11.13
N ILE A 92 -14.19 -5.82 -9.97
CA ILE A 92 -12.76 -5.88 -9.75
C ILE A 92 -12.47 -6.97 -8.73
N TRP A 93 -11.84 -8.04 -9.19
CA TRP A 93 -11.48 -9.18 -8.37
C TRP A 93 -10.06 -9.02 -7.88
N PHE A 94 -9.80 -9.36 -6.62
CA PHE A 94 -8.47 -9.21 -6.03
C PHE A 94 -8.16 -10.32 -5.03
N TYR A 95 -6.87 -10.52 -4.76
CA TYR A 95 -6.36 -11.61 -3.94
C TYR A 95 -5.07 -11.21 -3.22
N CYS A 96 -4.73 -11.98 -2.18
CA CYS A 96 -3.43 -11.88 -1.54
C CYS A 96 -2.43 -12.86 -2.16
N THR A 97 -1.28 -12.35 -2.57
CA THR A 97 -0.23 -13.11 -3.27
C THR A 97 0.75 -13.82 -2.32
N GLN A 98 0.59 -13.66 -1.01
CA GLN A 98 1.48 -14.26 -0.02
C GLN A 98 1.22 -15.76 0.12
N GLY A 99 2.26 -16.58 -0.15
CA GLY A 99 2.23 -18.03 0.08
C GLY A 99 0.95 -18.68 -0.48
N MET A 100 0.24 -19.44 0.35
CA MET A 100 -1.05 -20.05 -0.01
C MET A 100 -2.26 -19.21 0.43
N HIS A 101 -2.13 -17.91 0.68
CA HIS A 101 -3.24 -17.10 1.21
C HIS A 101 -4.44 -17.08 0.26
N CYS A 102 -4.20 -16.93 -1.04
CA CYS A 102 -5.27 -16.96 -2.05
C CYS A 102 -5.99 -18.31 -2.09
N GLN A 103 -5.24 -19.42 -2.09
CA GLN A 103 -5.82 -20.77 -2.03
C GLN A 103 -6.54 -21.07 -0.73
N ASN A 104 -6.18 -20.39 0.37
CA ASN A 104 -6.91 -20.48 1.63
C ASN A 104 -8.10 -19.49 1.71
N GLY A 105 -8.51 -18.90 0.58
CA GLY A 105 -9.71 -18.08 0.48
C GLY A 105 -9.51 -16.59 0.70
N MET A 106 -8.26 -16.10 0.77
CA MET A 106 -7.96 -14.67 0.89
C MET A 106 -8.13 -13.95 -0.46
N VAL A 107 -9.38 -13.76 -0.85
CA VAL A 107 -9.83 -13.09 -2.06
C VAL A 107 -11.00 -12.15 -1.77
N GLY A 108 -11.22 -11.17 -2.64
CA GLY A 108 -12.32 -10.23 -2.52
C GLY A 108 -12.74 -9.61 -3.85
N VAL A 109 -13.77 -8.78 -3.81
CA VAL A 109 -14.36 -8.12 -4.98
C VAL A 109 -14.85 -6.71 -4.68
N ILE A 110 -14.59 -5.77 -5.60
CA ILE A 110 -15.25 -4.47 -5.65
C ILE A 110 -16.31 -4.54 -6.76
N ASN A 111 -17.51 -4.06 -6.48
CA ASN A 111 -18.66 -4.04 -7.37
C ASN A 111 -18.97 -5.42 -7.98
N PRO A 112 -19.24 -6.46 -7.16
CA PRO A 112 -19.64 -7.76 -7.70
C PRO A 112 -20.90 -7.65 -8.55
N PRO A 113 -21.07 -8.51 -9.57
CA PRO A 113 -22.32 -8.58 -10.33
C PRO A 113 -23.51 -8.85 -9.41
N SER A 114 -24.60 -8.12 -9.59
CA SER A 114 -25.86 -8.34 -8.86
C SER A 114 -26.60 -9.61 -9.30
N THR A 115 -26.24 -10.17 -10.46
CA THR A 115 -26.87 -11.36 -11.05
C THR A 115 -25.83 -12.22 -11.79
N GLY A 116 -26.19 -13.47 -12.06
CA GLY A 116 -25.36 -14.41 -12.81
C GLY A 116 -24.45 -15.26 -11.94
N ALA A 117 -23.58 -16.05 -12.59
CA ALA A 117 -22.75 -17.05 -11.92
C ALA A 117 -21.41 -16.51 -11.37
N LYS A 118 -21.06 -15.25 -11.68
CA LYS A 118 -19.80 -14.63 -11.26
C LYS A 118 -19.93 -14.03 -9.86
N THR A 119 -20.06 -14.88 -8.84
CA THR A 119 -20.23 -14.48 -7.44
C THR A 119 -18.90 -14.51 -6.68
N LEU A 120 -18.83 -13.86 -5.51
CA LEU A 120 -17.67 -13.97 -4.61
C LEU A 120 -17.42 -15.41 -4.17
N ASP A 121 -18.48 -16.17 -3.89
CA ASP A 121 -18.35 -17.58 -3.52
C ASP A 121 -17.77 -18.41 -4.66
N ALA A 122 -18.18 -18.15 -5.90
CA ALA A 122 -17.61 -18.83 -7.06
C ALA A 122 -16.11 -18.47 -7.24
N PHE A 123 -15.73 -17.22 -6.99
CA PHE A 123 -14.33 -16.80 -7.05
C PHE A 123 -13.48 -17.42 -5.93
N LYS A 124 -14.00 -17.49 -4.70
CA LYS A 124 -13.38 -18.18 -3.56
C LYS A 124 -13.19 -19.67 -3.84
N ASN A 125 -14.23 -20.35 -4.31
CA ASN A 125 -14.14 -21.78 -4.64
C ASN A 125 -13.09 -22.02 -5.73
N ALA A 126 -13.05 -21.19 -6.77
CA ALA A 126 -12.04 -21.30 -7.80
C ALA A 126 -10.62 -20.98 -7.29
N SER A 127 -10.46 -20.10 -6.30
CA SER A 127 -9.16 -19.78 -5.72
C SER A 127 -8.58 -20.95 -4.92
N MET A 128 -9.43 -21.71 -4.23
CA MET A 128 -9.03 -22.90 -3.46
C MET A 128 -8.49 -24.02 -4.36
N GLU A 129 -8.94 -24.07 -5.62
CA GLU A 129 -8.47 -25.04 -6.62
C GLU A 129 -7.26 -24.55 -7.42
N ALA A 130 -6.77 -23.32 -7.18
CA ALA A 130 -5.64 -22.77 -7.92
C ALA A 130 -4.33 -23.48 -7.54
N THR A 131 -3.59 -23.94 -8.55
CA THR A 131 -2.34 -24.69 -8.34
C THR A 131 -1.17 -23.82 -7.87
N GLU A 132 -1.21 -22.52 -8.18
CA GLU A 132 -0.14 -21.56 -7.89
C GLU A 132 -0.72 -20.22 -7.40
N ASN A 133 0.06 -19.50 -6.60
CA ASN A 133 -0.22 -18.12 -6.21
C ASN A 133 0.91 -17.22 -6.72
N VAL A 134 0.62 -16.41 -7.72
CA VAL A 134 1.63 -15.65 -8.46
C VAL A 134 1.57 -14.20 -8.06
N SER A 135 2.72 -13.59 -7.73
CA SER A 135 2.79 -12.15 -7.49
C SER A 135 3.00 -11.38 -8.80
N PRO A 136 2.39 -10.19 -9.00
CA PRO A 136 2.74 -9.31 -10.09
C PRO A 136 4.24 -8.98 -10.11
N THR A 137 4.81 -8.83 -11.31
CA THR A 137 6.19 -8.36 -11.51
C THR A 137 6.27 -6.84 -11.71
N SER A 138 5.14 -6.14 -11.68
CA SER A 138 5.07 -4.68 -11.76
C SER A 138 5.58 -4.04 -10.47
N THR A 139 5.90 -2.74 -10.53
CA THR A 139 6.31 -1.97 -9.36
C THR A 139 5.16 -1.91 -8.34
N ALA A 140 5.48 -2.03 -7.04
CA ALA A 140 4.50 -1.81 -5.98
C ALA A 140 3.84 -0.43 -6.11
N GLY A 141 2.53 -0.36 -5.90
CA GLY A 141 1.72 0.83 -6.13
C GLY A 141 1.18 0.97 -7.57
N SER A 142 1.58 0.11 -8.52
CA SER A 142 1.05 0.17 -9.90
C SER A 142 -0.47 0.03 -9.91
N GLY A 143 -1.17 0.83 -10.72
CA GLY A 143 -2.62 0.79 -10.86
C GLY A 143 -3.41 1.33 -9.66
N GLY A 144 -2.73 1.88 -8.65
CA GLY A 144 -3.32 2.56 -7.51
C GLY A 144 -2.30 3.52 -6.89
N ASN A 145 -2.34 3.69 -5.58
CA ASN A 145 -1.36 4.49 -4.85
C ASN A 145 -0.95 3.79 -3.56
N LEU A 146 0.35 3.61 -3.35
CA LEU A 146 0.91 3.09 -2.10
C LEU A 146 1.44 4.26 -1.29
N THR A 147 0.88 4.50 -0.12
CA THR A 147 1.26 5.61 0.77
C THR A 147 1.77 5.05 2.08
N GLU A 148 2.91 5.56 2.55
CA GLU A 148 3.43 5.28 3.88
C GLU A 148 3.11 6.48 4.78
N GLY A 149 2.34 6.26 5.85
CA GLY A 149 2.11 7.27 6.86
C GLY A 149 3.38 7.55 7.66
N GLU A 150 3.70 8.82 7.89
CA GLU A 150 4.81 9.24 8.76
C GLU A 150 4.55 8.78 10.20
N ASN A 151 5.17 7.68 10.62
CA ASN A 151 5.31 7.38 12.03
C ASN A 151 6.43 8.29 12.56
N GLY A 152 6.06 9.38 13.22
CA GLY A 152 6.92 10.51 13.57
C GLY A 152 8.36 10.17 13.92
N THR A 153 9.29 10.59 13.05
CA THR A 153 10.61 11.09 13.42
C THR A 153 10.93 12.20 12.44
N SER A 154 10.57 13.42 12.83
CA SER A 154 10.97 14.63 12.12
C SER A 154 12.49 14.76 12.19
N THR A 155 13.20 14.40 11.11
CA THR A 155 14.49 15.01 10.83
C THR A 155 14.24 16.37 10.21
N ASP A 156 14.14 17.35 11.10
CA ASP A 156 14.03 18.76 10.79
C ASP A 156 15.23 19.18 9.91
N SER A 157 14.96 19.44 8.63
CA SER A 157 15.90 20.09 7.72
C SER A 157 15.45 21.52 7.52
N SER A 158 15.66 22.35 8.54
CA SER A 158 15.51 23.80 8.43
C SER A 158 16.71 24.41 7.71
N SER A 159 16.48 24.90 6.49
CA SER A 159 17.35 25.91 5.87
C SER A 159 17.32 27.21 6.70
N PRO A 160 18.45 27.92 6.87
CA PRO A 160 18.51 29.09 7.75
C PRO A 160 17.99 30.34 7.03
N GLU A 161 16.98 30.99 7.62
CA GLU A 161 16.65 32.39 7.32
C GLU A 161 17.13 33.31 8.45
N SER A 162 17.72 34.43 8.03
CA SER A 162 18.52 35.37 8.82
C SER A 162 17.68 36.51 9.39
N THR A 163 17.78 36.80 10.69
CA THR A 163 17.56 38.15 11.26
C THR A 163 18.41 38.32 12.52
N GLY A 164 19.20 39.40 12.59
CA GLY A 164 20.31 39.55 13.54
C GLY A 164 20.11 40.47 14.75
N ALA A 165 21.28 40.83 15.30
CA ALA A 165 21.62 41.69 16.46
C ALA A 165 21.40 41.04 17.86
N ALA A 166 22.32 41.08 18.82
CA ALA A 166 23.35 42.09 19.11
C ALA A 166 24.51 41.54 20.01
N THR A 167 25.73 42.02 19.71
CA THR A 167 26.82 42.47 20.60
C THR A 167 27.37 41.55 21.72
N HIS A 168 28.65 41.17 21.66
CA HIS A 168 29.75 41.80 22.42
C HIS A 168 31.11 41.07 22.27
N LEU A 169 32.11 41.87 21.92
CA LEU A 169 33.49 41.91 22.44
C LEU A 169 34.57 40.93 21.93
N THR A 170 35.50 41.57 21.20
CA THR A 170 36.98 41.47 21.28
C THR A 170 37.71 40.31 20.61
N GLY A 171 38.67 40.67 19.75
CA GLY A 171 39.93 39.94 19.62
C GLY A 171 40.34 39.60 18.19
N SER A 172 41.05 40.50 17.52
CA SER A 172 41.80 40.23 16.29
C SER A 172 42.83 39.11 16.50
N VAL A 173 42.96 38.19 15.55
CA VAL A 173 44.26 37.77 14.98
C VAL A 173 44.05 36.96 13.70
N VAL A 174 44.74 37.39 12.65
CA VAL A 174 44.97 36.69 11.39
C VAL A 174 46.01 35.59 11.66
N PHE A 175 45.79 34.35 11.21
CA PHE A 175 46.88 33.41 10.99
C PHE A 175 46.60 32.51 9.78
N ALA A 176 47.59 32.51 8.89
CA ALA A 176 47.70 31.71 7.68
C ALA A 176 48.40 30.36 7.96
N GLY A 177 48.21 29.39 7.06
CA GLY A 177 48.96 28.14 6.99
C GLY A 177 48.25 26.96 7.67
N LEU A 178 48.47 25.69 7.31
CA LEU A 178 49.47 25.09 6.44
C LEU A 178 49.06 23.64 6.16
N ALA A 179 49.67 23.06 5.14
CA ALA A 179 49.53 21.71 4.61
C ALA A 179 49.54 20.55 5.63
N GLY A 180 48.96 19.41 5.23
CA GLY A 180 49.13 18.13 5.92
C GLY A 180 48.56 16.96 5.14
N ALA A 181 49.26 16.52 4.11
CA ALA A 181 49.07 15.21 3.50
C ALA A 181 49.63 14.12 4.44
N PHE A 182 48.89 13.03 4.67
CA PHE A 182 49.47 11.74 5.04
C PHE A 182 48.66 10.59 4.44
N THR A 183 49.32 9.89 3.55
CA THR A 183 49.01 8.58 2.97
C THR A 183 49.36 7.45 3.96
N PHE A 184 49.09 6.19 3.55
CA PHE A 184 49.60 4.90 4.09
C PHE A 184 48.64 4.21 5.08
N PHE A 185 48.26 2.92 5.00
CA PHE A 185 48.65 1.78 4.15
C PHE A 185 47.56 0.69 4.18
N MET A 186 47.58 -0.16 3.15
CA MET A 186 46.90 -1.46 3.08
C MET A 186 47.40 -2.43 4.16
N LEU A 187 46.45 -3.15 4.77
CA LEU A 187 46.35 -4.62 4.78
C LEU A 187 44.97 -5.03 5.31
#